data_AF-A0A7Z9BX96-F1
#
_entry.id   AF-A0A7Z9BX96-F1
#
_cell.length_a   1.000
_cell.length_b   1.000
_cell.length_c   1.000
_cell.angle_alpha   90.00
_cell.angle_beta   90.00
_cell.angle_gamma   90.00
#
_symmetry.space_group_name_H-M   'P 1'
#
loop_
_entity.id
_entity.type
_entity.pdbx_description
1 polymer ?
#
loop_
_entity_poly.entity_id
_entity_poly.type
_entity_poly.pdbx_seq_one_letter_code
_entity_poly.pdbx_strand_id
1 'polypeptide(L)'
;MKQLTLVLSILLAGILITLNSTKSGVAQHGSQSLEVAVEFQDPDRGEPNEDREGSSGRTNCPAVSQPLTALIPKQNIGLTLSGYPTFMIYVPYSSTLSRNVEFVLLDEEENEIFKQRMPLTGTPGIVKFKLPQSAPMLEVGKQYRWQFFYQCNPRLRAEDDKVEGAIARINLNETLTRQLEKANTPLEQIQVYAQNKLWYETVTLLAVLRQEKPQDQQLLQEWKELLNSIGLESLADEPLSPCCKP
;
A
#
# COMPACT_ATOMS: atom_id res chain seq x y z
N MET A 1 52.08 72.43 -43.13
CA MET A 1 51.34 71.69 -42.07
C MET A 1 50.58 70.54 -42.71
N LYS A 2 50.48 69.43 -41.99
CA LYS A 2 50.31 68.04 -42.46
C LYS A 2 48.99 67.69 -43.19
N GLN A 3 49.13 67.03 -44.35
CA GLN A 3 48.54 65.74 -44.81
C GLN A 3 47.07 65.33 -44.49
N LEU A 4 46.43 64.83 -45.56
CA LEU A 4 45.58 63.61 -45.70
C LEU A 4 44.05 63.62 -45.43
N THR A 5 43.31 63.45 -46.55
CA THR A 5 42.09 62.65 -46.86
C THR A 5 41.25 62.00 -45.75
N LEU A 6 39.92 61.97 -45.89
CA LEU A 6 39.12 60.95 -46.62
C LEU A 6 37.62 61.01 -46.24
N VAL A 7 36.76 60.72 -47.22
CA VAL A 7 35.29 60.56 -47.22
C VAL A 7 34.88 59.29 -46.44
N LEU A 8 33.72 59.26 -45.76
CA LEU A 8 32.82 58.09 -45.87
C LEU A 8 31.37 58.35 -45.41
N SER A 9 30.43 58.06 -46.31
CA SER A 9 28.98 57.99 -46.12
C SER A 9 28.58 56.60 -45.63
N ILE A 10 27.63 56.50 -44.68
CA ILE A 10 27.02 55.22 -44.28
C ILE A 10 25.52 55.29 -44.55
N LEU A 11 25.06 54.45 -45.47
CA LEU A 11 23.66 54.15 -45.78
C LEU A 11 23.13 53.09 -44.80
N LEU A 12 21.95 53.32 -44.24
CA LEU A 12 21.17 52.31 -43.49
C LEU A 12 20.65 51.25 -44.47
N ALA A 13 21.02 49.99 -44.25
CA ALA A 13 20.34 48.83 -44.79
C ALA A 13 19.62 48.10 -43.64
N GLY A 14 18.29 48.01 -43.73
CA GLY A 14 17.45 47.24 -42.80
C GLY A 14 17.61 45.74 -43.05
N ILE A 15 17.85 44.99 -41.97
CA ILE A 15 17.93 43.53 -41.99
C ILE A 15 16.57 42.95 -41.58
N LEU A 16 15.94 42.19 -42.48
CA LEU A 16 14.86 41.27 -42.13
C LEU A 16 15.44 40.11 -41.31
N ILE A 17 14.98 39.94 -40.08
CA ILE A 17 15.29 38.76 -39.25
C ILE A 17 14.13 37.76 -39.45
N THR A 18 14.41 36.65 -40.12
CA THR A 18 13.50 35.49 -40.17
C THR A 18 13.59 34.71 -38.87
N LEU A 19 12.48 34.59 -38.14
CA LEU A 19 12.36 33.74 -36.96
C LEU A 19 12.27 32.27 -37.39
N ASN A 20 13.35 31.51 -37.21
CA ASN A 20 13.31 30.05 -37.29
C ASN A 20 12.69 29.49 -36.00
N SER A 21 11.51 28.89 -36.09
CA SER A 21 10.97 28.07 -35.00
C SER A 21 11.82 26.79 -34.86
N THR A 22 12.69 26.76 -33.85
CA THR A 22 13.24 25.52 -33.32
C THR A 22 12.10 24.70 -32.73
N LYS A 23 11.78 23.60 -33.42
CA LYS A 23 10.87 22.56 -32.94
C LYS A 23 11.55 21.87 -31.75
N SER A 24 11.24 22.33 -30.53
CA SER A 24 11.66 21.66 -29.31
C SER A 24 11.10 20.24 -29.33
N GLY A 25 11.99 19.25 -29.41
CA GLY A 25 11.66 17.86 -29.19
C GLY A 25 11.10 17.72 -27.78
N VAL A 26 9.83 17.34 -27.68
CA VAL A 26 9.25 16.85 -26.44
C VAL A 26 9.99 15.55 -26.13
N ALA A 27 10.85 15.58 -25.12
CA ALA A 27 11.35 14.37 -24.50
C ALA A 27 10.12 13.62 -23.95
N GLN A 28 9.79 12.48 -24.54
CA GLN A 28 8.93 11.50 -23.89
C GLN A 28 9.69 10.98 -22.66
N HIS A 29 9.45 11.58 -21.50
CA HIS A 29 9.59 10.86 -20.24
C HIS A 29 8.44 9.87 -20.19
N GLY A 30 8.69 8.64 -20.62
CA GLY A 30 7.87 7.52 -20.17
C GLY A 30 7.97 7.50 -18.65
N SER A 31 6.85 7.71 -17.97
CA SER A 31 6.71 7.42 -16.55
C SER A 31 7.05 5.94 -16.38
N GLN A 32 8.30 5.63 -16.02
CA GLN A 32 8.66 4.27 -15.63
C GLN A 32 7.97 4.04 -14.29
N SER A 33 6.86 3.31 -14.32
CA SER A 33 6.24 2.72 -13.14
C SER A 33 7.34 2.00 -12.34
N LEU A 34 7.48 2.33 -11.06
CA LEU A 34 8.41 1.62 -10.21
C LEU A 34 7.95 0.16 -10.11
N GLU A 35 8.88 -0.77 -9.99
CA GLU A 35 8.56 -2.20 -9.99
C GLU A 35 8.04 -2.66 -8.61
N VAL A 36 7.05 -1.94 -8.07
CA VAL A 36 6.42 -2.20 -6.77
C VAL A 36 5.28 -3.20 -6.91
N ALA A 37 4.61 -3.19 -8.06
CA ALA A 37 3.59 -4.15 -8.45
C ALA A 37 4.22 -5.45 -8.96
N VAL A 38 4.90 -6.17 -8.07
CA VAL A 38 5.35 -7.53 -8.36
C VAL A 38 4.26 -8.54 -8.02
N GLU A 39 4.43 -9.76 -8.51
CA GLU A 39 3.67 -10.91 -8.05
C GLU A 39 4.14 -11.34 -6.65
N PHE A 40 3.28 -11.18 -5.64
CA PHE A 40 3.55 -11.57 -4.24
C PHE A 40 3.20 -13.04 -3.97
N GLN A 41 3.64 -13.94 -4.85
CA GLN A 41 3.50 -15.38 -4.65
C GLN A 41 4.67 -15.92 -3.83
N ASP A 42 4.37 -16.74 -2.81
CA ASP A 42 5.33 -17.67 -2.25
C ASP A 42 5.27 -18.96 -3.10
N PRO A 43 6.30 -19.28 -3.89
CA PRO A 43 6.29 -20.44 -4.80
C PRO A 43 6.20 -21.79 -4.06
N ASP A 44 6.48 -21.81 -2.75
CA ASP A 44 6.53 -23.03 -1.95
C ASP A 44 5.20 -23.36 -1.24
N ARG A 45 4.13 -22.56 -1.39
CA ARG A 45 2.89 -22.73 -0.62
C ARG A 45 1.62 -22.79 -1.48
N GLY A 46 0.81 -23.82 -1.18
CA GLY A 46 -0.38 -24.24 -1.92
C GLY A 46 -1.59 -23.30 -1.86
N GLU A 47 -2.70 -23.79 -2.44
CA GLU A 47 -3.84 -23.07 -3.03
C GLU A 47 -4.41 -21.82 -2.31
N PRO A 48 -4.98 -20.86 -3.07
CA PRO A 48 -5.66 -19.69 -2.52
C PRO A 48 -6.82 -20.10 -1.60
N ASN A 49 -6.85 -19.60 -0.36
CA ASN A 49 -8.07 -19.65 0.45
C ASN A 49 -9.06 -18.58 -0.03
N GLU A 50 -10.36 -18.87 -0.03
CA GLU A 50 -11.41 -17.95 -0.51
C GLU A 50 -11.77 -16.83 0.51
N ASP A 51 -11.18 -16.83 1.71
CA ASP A 51 -11.62 -16.00 2.85
C ASP A 51 -10.99 -14.59 2.95
N ARG A 52 -10.44 -14.07 1.85
CA ARG A 52 -9.89 -12.70 1.79
C ARG A 52 -10.97 -11.63 1.79
N GLU A 53 -12.16 -11.98 1.30
CA GLU A 53 -13.33 -11.13 1.22
C GLU A 53 -14.40 -11.64 2.18
N GLY A 54 -14.96 -10.74 2.97
CA GLY A 54 -16.03 -11.03 3.90
C GLY A 54 -17.33 -11.36 3.17
N SER A 55 -18.26 -11.96 3.90
CA SER A 55 -19.50 -12.44 3.31
C SER A 55 -20.46 -11.27 3.13
N SER A 56 -20.44 -10.68 1.93
CA SER A 56 -21.42 -9.68 1.49
C SER A 56 -22.80 -10.33 1.33
N GLY A 57 -23.51 -10.56 2.45
CA GLY A 57 -24.93 -10.93 2.44
C GLY A 57 -25.36 -12.20 3.18
N ARG A 58 -24.53 -12.84 4.01
CA ARG A 58 -24.94 -14.01 4.84
C ARG A 58 -25.05 -13.73 6.33
N THR A 59 -25.41 -12.52 6.73
CA THR A 59 -25.45 -12.11 8.14
C THR A 59 -26.26 -10.81 8.28
N ASN A 60 -26.70 -10.44 9.48
CA ASN A 60 -27.42 -9.18 9.77
C ASN A 60 -26.53 -7.92 9.62
N CYS A 61 -25.53 -7.95 8.76
CA CYS A 61 -24.66 -6.82 8.44
C CYS A 61 -25.41 -5.83 7.53
N PRO A 62 -25.12 -4.52 7.66
CA PRO A 62 -25.59 -3.54 6.68
C PRO A 62 -25.15 -3.92 5.25
N ALA A 63 -26.03 -3.74 4.28
CA ALA A 63 -25.67 -3.96 2.88
C ALA A 63 -24.59 -2.98 2.43
N VAL A 64 -23.60 -3.46 1.69
CA VAL A 64 -22.44 -2.70 1.22
C VAL A 64 -22.16 -2.98 -0.25
N SER A 65 -21.62 -2.00 -0.99
CA SER A 65 -21.28 -2.13 -2.41
C SER A 65 -19.96 -2.86 -2.66
N GLN A 66 -19.06 -2.84 -1.68
CA GLN A 66 -17.80 -3.56 -1.66
C GLN A 66 -17.74 -4.38 -0.36
N PRO A 67 -17.26 -5.63 -0.38
CA PRO A 67 -17.18 -6.46 0.81
C PRO A 67 -16.11 -5.95 1.79
N LEU A 68 -16.16 -6.38 3.05
CA LEU A 68 -14.98 -6.33 3.93
C LEU A 68 -13.83 -7.06 3.22
N THR A 69 -12.63 -6.50 3.18
CA THR A 69 -11.54 -7.10 2.38
C THR A 69 -10.19 -6.99 3.08
N ALA A 70 -9.50 -8.11 3.21
CA ALA A 70 -8.10 -8.14 3.62
C ALA A 70 -7.19 -7.67 2.48
N LEU A 71 -6.36 -6.66 2.73
CA LEU A 71 -5.36 -6.20 1.76
C LEU A 71 -4.11 -7.10 1.86
N ILE A 72 -4.25 -8.30 1.31
CA ILE A 72 -3.19 -9.31 1.22
C ILE A 72 -3.14 -9.93 -0.19
N PRO A 73 -2.01 -10.57 -0.56
CA PRO A 73 -1.88 -11.29 -1.82
C PRO A 73 -2.96 -12.38 -1.97
N LYS A 74 -3.25 -12.78 -3.21
CA LYS A 74 -4.32 -13.74 -3.52
C LYS A 74 -4.16 -15.10 -2.85
N GLN A 75 -2.93 -15.53 -2.56
CA GLN A 75 -2.64 -16.78 -1.84
C GLN A 75 -2.89 -16.68 -0.33
N ASN A 76 -3.40 -15.54 0.14
CA ASN A 76 -3.69 -15.21 1.54
C ASN A 76 -2.50 -15.34 2.50
N ILE A 77 -1.27 -15.33 2.01
CA ILE A 77 -0.07 -15.25 2.84
C ILE A 77 0.80 -14.08 2.41
N GLY A 78 1.30 -13.32 3.38
CA GLY A 78 2.31 -12.27 3.16
C GLY A 78 3.54 -12.49 4.02
N LEU A 79 4.71 -12.10 3.51
CA LEU A 79 5.96 -12.15 4.25
C LEU A 79 6.21 -10.82 4.98
N THR A 80 6.83 -10.89 6.16
CA THR A 80 7.23 -9.75 6.97
C THR A 80 8.64 -9.95 7.54
N LEU A 81 9.40 -8.88 7.73
CA LEU A 81 10.59 -8.85 8.59
C LEU A 81 10.22 -8.44 10.02
N SER A 82 9.14 -7.68 10.16
CA SER A 82 8.70 -7.13 11.44
C SER A 82 8.14 -8.19 12.38
N GLY A 83 8.57 -8.14 13.65
CA GLY A 83 7.92 -8.89 14.72
C GLY A 83 6.60 -8.29 15.19
N TYR A 84 6.31 -7.04 14.79
CA TYR A 84 5.05 -6.35 15.09
C TYR A 84 4.52 -5.73 13.80
N PRO A 85 3.99 -6.52 12.85
CA PRO A 85 3.57 -6.03 11.54
C PRO A 85 2.33 -5.13 11.62
N THR A 86 2.05 -4.43 10.52
CA THR A 86 0.81 -3.67 10.33
C THR A 86 -0.07 -4.39 9.33
N PHE A 87 -1.29 -4.72 9.73
CA PHE A 87 -2.31 -5.34 8.88
C PHE A 87 -3.19 -4.24 8.26
N MET A 88 -3.60 -4.42 7.01
CA MET A 88 -4.45 -3.48 6.30
C MET A 88 -5.73 -4.17 5.83
N ILE A 89 -6.88 -3.56 6.17
CA ILE A 89 -8.20 -4.12 5.89
C ILE A 89 -9.08 -3.01 5.36
N TYR A 90 -9.77 -3.22 4.23
CA TYR A 90 -10.84 -2.34 3.79
C TYR A 90 -12.10 -2.66 4.56
N VAL A 91 -12.63 -1.66 5.27
CA VAL A 91 -13.86 -1.75 6.04
C VAL A 91 -14.96 -0.93 5.34
N PRO A 92 -16.00 -1.57 4.80
CA PRO A 92 -17.06 -0.87 4.06
C PRO A 92 -18.13 -0.27 4.97
N TYR A 93 -18.11 -0.61 6.26
CA TYR A 93 -19.14 -0.24 7.21
C TYR A 93 -18.95 1.17 7.76
N SER A 94 -20.04 1.94 7.84
CA SER A 94 -20.04 3.26 8.47
C SER A 94 -19.81 3.17 9.98
N SER A 95 -18.96 4.05 10.53
CA SER A 95 -18.74 4.17 11.97
C SER A 95 -19.89 4.83 12.74
N THR A 96 -20.98 5.25 12.09
CA THR A 96 -22.11 5.94 12.73
C THR A 96 -22.93 5.06 13.67
N LEU A 97 -22.92 3.74 13.47
CA LEU A 97 -23.69 2.77 14.27
C LEU A 97 -22.98 2.34 15.56
N SER A 98 -21.87 3.00 15.94
CA SER A 98 -21.06 2.71 17.14
C SER A 98 -20.79 1.21 17.34
N ARG A 99 -20.30 0.56 16.28
CA ARG A 99 -19.94 -0.87 16.29
C ARG A 99 -18.48 -1.07 16.63
N ASN A 100 -18.15 -2.29 17.05
CA ASN A 100 -16.78 -2.68 17.31
C ASN A 100 -16.23 -3.52 16.15
N VAL A 101 -14.91 -3.50 16.05
CA VAL A 101 -14.12 -4.49 15.31
C VAL A 101 -13.26 -5.27 16.29
N GLU A 102 -12.85 -6.48 15.91
CA GLU A 102 -11.98 -7.32 16.72
C GLU A 102 -10.88 -7.93 15.84
N PHE A 103 -9.64 -7.80 16.29
CA PHE A 103 -8.49 -8.45 15.70
C PHE A 103 -8.09 -9.65 16.54
N VAL A 104 -7.82 -10.78 15.90
CA VAL A 104 -7.37 -12.03 16.52
C VAL A 104 -6.10 -12.50 15.80
N LEU A 105 -5.10 -12.91 16.57
CA LEU A 105 -3.88 -13.57 16.09
C LEU A 105 -3.84 -15.00 16.63
N LEU A 106 -3.59 -15.94 15.73
CA LEU A 106 -3.47 -17.36 15.98
C LEU A 106 -2.05 -17.83 15.66
N ASP A 107 -1.51 -18.76 16.44
CA ASP A 107 -0.25 -19.44 16.12
C ASP A 107 -0.43 -20.56 15.07
N GLU A 108 0.63 -21.33 14.80
CA GLU A 108 0.64 -22.43 13.82
C GLU A 108 -0.26 -23.61 14.21
N GLU A 109 -0.60 -23.71 15.50
CA GLU A 109 -1.48 -24.72 16.08
C GLU A 109 -2.93 -24.22 16.18
N GLU A 110 -3.22 -23.05 15.60
CA GLU A 110 -4.50 -22.34 15.63
C GLU A 110 -4.94 -21.87 17.04
N ASN A 111 -4.02 -21.79 18.00
CA ASN A 111 -4.33 -21.24 19.32
C ASN A 111 -4.43 -19.70 19.26
N GLU A 112 -5.46 -19.14 19.91
CA GLU A 112 -5.56 -17.69 20.12
C GLU A 112 -4.43 -17.19 21.04
N ILE A 113 -3.44 -16.50 20.45
CA ILE A 113 -2.30 -15.93 21.19
C ILE A 113 -2.46 -14.43 21.44
N PHE A 114 -3.37 -13.77 20.72
CA PHE A 114 -3.72 -12.38 20.96
C PHE A 114 -5.11 -12.04 20.43
N LYS A 115 -5.82 -11.17 21.15
CA LYS A 115 -7.11 -10.63 20.75
C LYS A 115 -7.29 -9.20 21.24
N GLN A 116 -7.82 -8.34 20.39
CA GLN A 116 -8.13 -6.96 20.73
C GLN A 116 -9.41 -6.47 20.06
N ARG A 117 -10.32 -5.92 20.87
CA ARG A 117 -11.53 -5.25 20.39
C ARG A 117 -11.33 -3.74 20.40
N MET A 118 -11.83 -3.05 19.37
CA MET A 118 -11.72 -1.60 19.22
C MET A 118 -13.03 -1.00 18.68
N PRO A 119 -13.38 0.24 19.06
CA PRO A 119 -14.48 0.95 18.44
C PRO A 119 -14.16 1.28 16.98
N LEU A 120 -15.12 1.07 16.09
CA LEU A 120 -15.00 1.46 14.69
C LEU A 120 -15.17 2.97 14.56
N THR A 121 -14.19 3.65 13.95
CA THR A 121 -14.14 5.11 13.82
C THR A 121 -13.60 5.54 12.46
N GLY A 122 -14.18 6.57 11.84
CA GLY A 122 -13.63 7.14 10.60
C GLY A 122 -13.69 6.22 9.38
N THR A 123 -14.69 5.33 9.30
CA THR A 123 -14.94 4.42 8.16
C THR A 123 -16.26 4.77 7.46
N PRO A 124 -16.44 4.44 6.16
CA PRO A 124 -15.71 3.44 5.35
C PRO A 124 -14.28 3.84 4.96
N GLY A 125 -13.44 2.85 4.70
CA GLY A 125 -12.06 3.06 4.22
C GLY A 125 -11.10 1.95 4.63
N ILE A 126 -9.85 2.11 4.24
CA ILE A 126 -8.75 1.17 4.51
C ILE A 126 -8.17 1.48 5.89
N VAL A 127 -8.37 0.57 6.83
CA VAL A 127 -7.89 0.67 8.21
C VAL A 127 -6.51 0.02 8.35
N LYS A 128 -5.70 0.57 9.26
CA LYS A 128 -4.38 0.02 9.62
C LYS A 128 -4.44 -0.51 11.05
N PHE A 129 -4.13 -1.78 11.24
CA PHE A 129 -3.97 -2.38 12.56
C PHE A 129 -2.51 -2.74 12.81
N LYS A 130 -1.83 -2.00 13.67
CA LYS A 130 -0.46 -2.33 14.10
C LYS A 130 -0.53 -3.33 15.25
N LEU A 131 0.15 -4.47 15.13
CA LEU A 131 0.26 -5.41 16.24
C LEU A 131 0.92 -4.71 17.45
N PRO A 132 0.24 -4.59 18.60
CA PRO A 132 0.77 -3.84 19.73
C PRO A 132 1.82 -4.63 20.50
N GLN A 133 2.62 -3.94 21.30
CA GLN A 133 3.63 -4.56 22.19
C GLN A 133 3.02 -5.44 23.29
N SER A 134 1.71 -5.35 23.53
CA SER A 134 0.98 -6.25 24.43
C SER A 134 0.72 -7.63 23.82
N ALA A 135 0.88 -7.78 22.50
CA ALA A 135 0.82 -9.06 21.81
C ALA A 135 2.21 -9.73 21.80
N PRO A 136 2.30 -11.06 21.69
CA PRO A 136 3.57 -11.72 21.39
C PRO A 136 4.18 -11.21 20.08
N MET A 137 5.49 -10.95 20.09
CA MET A 137 6.24 -10.66 18.87
C MET A 137 6.23 -11.89 17.97
N LEU A 138 5.98 -11.72 16.66
CA LEU A 138 6.07 -12.83 15.72
C LEU A 138 7.50 -13.38 15.66
N GLU A 139 7.66 -14.69 15.72
CA GLU A 139 8.96 -15.34 15.70
C GLU A 139 9.46 -15.54 14.27
N VAL A 140 10.77 -15.39 14.06
CA VAL A 140 11.40 -15.64 12.75
C VAL A 140 11.26 -17.12 12.40
N GLY A 141 10.84 -17.39 11.17
CA GLY A 141 10.64 -18.74 10.64
C GLY A 141 9.25 -19.33 10.92
N LYS A 142 8.39 -18.64 11.70
CA LYS A 142 7.05 -19.10 12.01
C LYS A 142 5.97 -18.45 11.16
N GLN A 143 4.90 -19.19 10.93
CA GLN A 143 3.65 -18.70 10.35
C GLN A 143 2.62 -18.38 11.44
N TYR A 144 1.73 -17.46 11.14
CA TYR A 144 0.58 -17.13 11.98
C TYR A 144 -0.65 -16.94 11.10
N ARG A 145 -1.84 -17.10 11.68
CA ARG A 145 -3.11 -16.68 11.07
C ARG A 145 -3.63 -15.47 11.82
N TRP A 146 -4.26 -14.57 11.10
CA TRP A 146 -4.94 -13.43 11.69
C TRP A 146 -6.35 -13.33 11.15
N GLN A 147 -7.25 -12.83 11.99
CA GLN A 147 -8.65 -12.65 11.65
C GLN A 147 -9.08 -11.24 12.07
N PHE A 148 -9.93 -10.64 11.26
CA PHE A 148 -10.53 -9.35 11.56
C PHE A 148 -12.05 -9.47 11.43
N PHE A 149 -12.74 -9.10 12.50
CA PHE A 149 -14.18 -9.21 12.61
C PHE A 149 -14.82 -7.82 12.68
N TYR A 150 -15.91 -7.62 11.95
CA TYR A 150 -16.83 -6.51 12.16
C TYR A 150 -18.12 -7.00 12.82
N GLN A 151 -18.50 -6.35 13.92
CA GLN A 151 -19.66 -6.75 14.71
C GLN A 151 -20.98 -6.27 14.10
N CYS A 152 -21.61 -7.13 13.30
CA CYS A 152 -22.90 -6.87 12.68
C CYS A 152 -24.06 -6.90 13.67
N ASN A 153 -23.98 -7.76 14.68
CA ASN A 153 -24.96 -7.84 15.77
C ASN A 153 -24.25 -7.86 17.13
N PRO A 154 -24.51 -6.91 18.04
CA PRO A 154 -23.82 -6.87 19.33
C PRO A 154 -24.13 -8.07 20.23
N ARG A 155 -25.21 -8.80 19.94
CA ARG A 155 -25.68 -9.94 20.73
C ARG A 155 -25.29 -11.30 20.14
N LEU A 156 -24.87 -11.36 18.87
CA LEU A 156 -24.65 -12.64 18.18
C LEU A 156 -23.42 -12.58 17.27
N ARG A 157 -22.29 -13.09 17.78
CA ARG A 157 -20.99 -13.12 17.08
C ARG A 157 -20.96 -14.03 15.85
N ALA A 158 -21.85 -15.02 15.79
CA ALA A 158 -22.01 -15.87 14.59
C ALA A 158 -22.46 -15.08 13.36
N GLU A 159 -22.93 -13.83 13.55
CA GLU A 159 -23.32 -12.92 12.49
C GLU A 159 -22.24 -11.90 12.13
N ASP A 160 -21.07 -11.95 12.75
CA ASP A 160 -19.99 -11.03 12.39
C ASP A 160 -19.53 -11.25 10.95
N ASP A 161 -19.21 -10.15 10.27
CA ASP A 161 -18.47 -10.24 9.03
C ASP A 161 -16.98 -10.45 9.35
N LYS A 162 -16.29 -11.28 8.56
CA LYS A 162 -14.93 -11.74 8.85
C LYS A 162 -14.09 -11.72 7.59
N VAL A 163 -12.86 -11.25 7.73
CA VAL A 163 -11.76 -11.56 6.81
C VAL A 163 -10.60 -12.15 7.56
N GLU A 164 -9.77 -12.92 6.87
CA GLU A 164 -8.60 -13.54 7.47
C GLU A 164 -7.44 -13.64 6.49
N GLY A 165 -6.26 -13.88 7.05
CA GLY A 165 -5.04 -14.06 6.30
C GLY A 165 -3.97 -14.78 7.09
N ALA A 166 -2.90 -15.14 6.40
CA ALA A 166 -1.69 -15.69 6.95
C ALA A 166 -0.54 -14.68 6.84
N ILE A 167 0.41 -14.84 7.74
CA ILE A 167 1.63 -14.04 7.79
C ILE A 167 2.78 -14.92 8.23
N ALA A 168 3.93 -14.78 7.57
CA ALA A 168 5.16 -15.46 7.98
C ALA A 168 6.26 -14.44 8.19
N ARG A 169 6.93 -14.52 9.34
CA ARG A 169 8.09 -13.67 9.60
C ARG A 169 9.34 -14.37 9.09
N ILE A 170 10.04 -13.77 8.16
CA ILE A 170 11.28 -14.32 7.61
C ILE A 170 12.51 -13.68 8.24
N ASN A 171 13.65 -14.36 8.10
CA ASN A 171 14.92 -13.80 8.55
C ASN A 171 15.42 -12.77 7.54
N LEU A 172 16.04 -11.71 8.04
CA LEU A 172 16.82 -10.80 7.21
C LEU A 172 18.08 -11.52 6.74
N ASN A 173 18.28 -11.64 5.41
CA ASN A 173 19.48 -12.24 4.83
C ASN A 173 20.47 -11.18 4.34
N GLU A 174 21.74 -11.56 4.14
CA GLU A 174 22.80 -10.63 3.77
C GLU A 174 22.53 -9.90 2.45
N THR A 175 21.93 -10.56 1.47
CA THR A 175 21.60 -9.97 0.17
C THR A 175 20.59 -8.84 0.34
N LEU A 176 19.50 -9.11 1.07
CA LEU A 176 18.46 -8.14 1.38
C LEU A 176 19.00 -6.98 2.22
N THR A 177 19.86 -7.24 3.20
CA THR A 177 20.55 -6.18 3.97
C THR A 177 21.32 -5.25 3.03
N ARG A 178 22.15 -5.79 2.13
CA ARG A 178 22.93 -4.99 1.18
C ARG A 178 22.06 -4.22 0.17
N GLN A 179 20.90 -4.76 -0.20
CA GLN A 179 19.94 -4.05 -1.06
C GLN A 179 19.31 -2.87 -0.31
N LEU A 180 18.90 -3.06 0.94
CA LEU A 180 18.31 -2.02 1.78
C LEU A 180 19.34 -0.91 2.12
N GLU A 181 20.60 -1.25 2.36
CA GLU A 181 21.68 -0.28 2.58
C GLU A 181 21.93 0.62 1.35
N LYS A 182 21.63 0.12 0.14
CA LYS A 182 21.76 0.88 -1.10
C LYS A 182 20.52 1.71 -1.43
N ALA A 183 19.38 1.43 -0.81
CA ALA A 183 18.14 2.17 -1.00
C ALA A 183 18.15 3.46 -0.17
N ASN A 184 18.41 4.58 -0.83
CA ASN A 184 18.56 5.90 -0.22
C ASN A 184 17.23 6.67 -0.11
N THR A 185 16.18 6.21 -0.80
CA THR A 185 14.85 6.82 -0.73
C THR A 185 13.79 5.83 -0.24
N PRO A 186 12.69 6.31 0.36
CA PRO A 186 11.57 5.45 0.74
C PRO A 186 10.99 4.64 -0.42
N LEU A 187 10.96 5.20 -1.64
CA LEU A 187 10.49 4.49 -2.84
C LEU A 187 11.45 3.36 -3.24
N GLU A 188 12.77 3.60 -3.21
CA GLU A 188 13.76 2.53 -3.44
C GLU A 188 13.64 1.43 -2.39
N GLN A 189 13.35 1.76 -1.12
CA GLN A 189 13.12 0.76 -0.07
C GLN A 189 11.86 -0.07 -0.35
N ILE A 190 10.76 0.57 -0.75
CA ILE A 190 9.53 -0.12 -1.19
C ILE A 190 9.84 -1.07 -2.34
N GLN A 191 10.63 -0.65 -3.33
CA GLN A 191 11.00 -1.52 -4.45
C GLN A 191 11.82 -2.73 -3.99
N VAL A 192 12.78 -2.55 -3.08
CA VAL A 192 13.55 -3.67 -2.51
C VAL A 192 12.62 -4.63 -1.74
N TYR A 193 11.69 -4.11 -0.93
CA TYR A 193 10.72 -4.96 -0.23
C TYR A 193 9.83 -5.74 -1.19
N ALA A 194 9.30 -5.08 -2.23
CA ALA A 194 8.47 -5.70 -3.24
C ALA A 194 9.23 -6.82 -3.97
N GLN A 195 10.44 -6.54 -4.45
CA GLN A 195 11.29 -7.53 -5.15
C GLN A 195 11.62 -8.75 -4.27
N ASN A 196 11.69 -8.57 -2.95
CA ASN A 196 11.90 -9.64 -1.97
C ASN A 196 10.58 -10.20 -1.39
N LYS A 197 9.43 -9.91 -2.00
CA LYS A 197 8.10 -10.42 -1.64
C LYS A 197 7.64 -10.07 -0.22
N LEU A 198 8.23 -9.03 0.38
CA LEU A 198 7.89 -8.51 1.71
C LEU A 198 6.62 -7.65 1.63
N TRP A 199 5.48 -8.32 1.52
CA TRP A 199 4.17 -7.68 1.34
C TRP A 199 3.89 -6.64 2.42
N TYR A 200 4.07 -7.00 3.69
CA TYR A 200 3.67 -6.16 4.82
C TYR A 200 4.52 -4.89 4.91
N GLU A 201 5.83 -4.95 4.64
CA GLU A 201 6.69 -3.76 4.53
C GLU A 201 6.30 -2.90 3.33
N THR A 202 6.07 -3.52 2.16
CA THR A 202 5.73 -2.82 0.91
C THR A 202 4.45 -2.01 1.05
N VAL A 203 3.34 -2.68 1.40
CA VAL A 203 2.01 -2.04 1.48
C VAL A 203 1.95 -1.00 2.59
N THR A 204 2.59 -1.26 3.73
CA THR A 204 2.58 -0.34 4.87
C THR A 204 3.36 0.92 4.57
N LEU A 205 4.58 0.80 4.05
CA LEU A 205 5.41 1.97 3.77
C LEU A 205 4.80 2.83 2.66
N LEU A 206 4.26 2.20 1.60
CA LEU A 206 3.58 2.94 0.54
C LEU A 206 2.32 3.66 1.04
N ALA A 207 1.52 3.01 1.90
CA ALA A 207 0.36 3.64 2.52
C ALA A 207 0.73 4.83 3.41
N VAL A 208 1.85 4.74 4.16
CA VAL A 208 2.37 5.86 4.96
C VAL A 208 2.75 7.03 4.06
N LEU A 209 3.54 6.79 3.00
CA LEU A 209 3.93 7.85 2.08
C LEU A 209 2.72 8.50 1.39
N ARG A 210 1.75 7.69 0.93
CA ARG A 210 0.49 8.19 0.34
C ARG A 210 -0.27 9.10 1.32
N GLN A 211 -0.29 8.74 2.60
CA GLN A 211 -0.95 9.55 3.63
C GLN A 211 -0.20 10.86 3.91
N GLU A 212 1.13 10.84 3.90
CA GLU A 212 1.98 12.02 4.14
C GLU A 212 1.96 13.00 2.94
N LYS A 213 1.83 12.48 1.72
CA LYS A 213 1.86 13.25 0.47
C LYS A 213 0.66 12.90 -0.42
N PRO A 214 -0.57 13.27 -0.02
CA PRO A 214 -1.80 12.82 -0.69
C PRO A 214 -2.01 13.35 -2.12
N GLN A 215 -1.22 14.35 -2.55
CA GLN A 215 -1.29 14.94 -3.90
C GLN A 215 -0.15 14.46 -4.82
N ASP A 216 0.78 13.65 -4.29
CA ASP A 216 1.90 13.11 -5.04
C ASP A 216 1.40 12.06 -6.04
N GLN A 217 1.45 12.41 -7.33
CA GLN A 217 0.92 11.57 -8.40
C GLN A 217 1.67 10.24 -8.53
N GLN A 218 2.96 10.22 -8.20
CA GLN A 218 3.73 8.98 -8.24
C GLN A 218 3.20 8.02 -7.16
N LEU A 219 3.03 8.49 -5.92
CA LEU A 219 2.54 7.64 -4.83
C LEU A 219 1.10 7.13 -5.06
N LEU A 220 0.25 7.94 -5.68
CA LEU A 220 -1.09 7.51 -6.06
C LEU A 220 -1.05 6.41 -7.14
N GLN A 221 -0.19 6.55 -8.13
CA GLN A 221 -0.01 5.56 -9.19
C GLN A 221 0.57 4.25 -8.65
N GLU A 222 1.65 4.31 -7.87
CA GLU A 222 2.27 3.14 -7.24
C GLU A 222 1.29 2.40 -6.33
N TRP A 223 0.46 3.13 -5.57
CA TRP A 223 -0.58 2.54 -4.73
C TRP A 223 -1.61 1.76 -5.55
N LYS A 224 -2.08 2.37 -6.64
CA LYS A 224 -3.03 1.75 -7.55
C LYS A 224 -2.44 0.50 -8.21
N GLU A 225 -1.19 0.57 -8.67
CA GLU A 225 -0.49 -0.56 -9.28
C GLU A 225 -0.27 -1.71 -8.30
N LEU A 226 0.14 -1.41 -7.06
CA LEU A 226 0.29 -2.41 -6.00
C LEU A 226 -1.04 -3.13 -5.71
N LEU A 227 -2.14 -2.40 -5.57
CA LEU A 227 -3.44 -3.04 -5.35
C LEU A 227 -3.92 -3.82 -6.58
N ASN A 228 -3.65 -3.32 -7.79
CA ASN A 228 -3.96 -4.05 -9.02
C ASN A 228 -3.20 -5.38 -9.10
N SER A 229 -1.94 -5.45 -8.66
CA SER A 229 -1.15 -6.70 -8.70
C SER A 229 -1.77 -7.83 -7.87
N ILE A 230 -2.55 -7.49 -6.85
CA ILE A 230 -3.31 -8.44 -6.01
C ILE A 230 -4.81 -8.48 -6.33
N GLY A 231 -5.24 -7.84 -7.42
CA GLY A 231 -6.63 -7.80 -7.88
C GLY A 231 -7.58 -6.96 -7.01
N LEU A 232 -7.06 -5.95 -6.31
CA LEU A 232 -7.82 -5.00 -5.48
C LEU A 232 -7.83 -3.59 -6.05
N GLU A 233 -7.71 -3.43 -7.38
CA GLU A 233 -7.71 -2.11 -8.03
C GLU A 233 -8.95 -1.27 -7.65
N SER A 234 -10.11 -1.91 -7.46
CA SER A 234 -11.36 -1.25 -7.05
C SER A 234 -11.29 -0.56 -5.68
N LEU A 235 -10.28 -0.87 -4.87
CA LEU A 235 -10.03 -0.25 -3.56
C LEU A 235 -8.96 0.86 -3.62
N ALA A 236 -8.35 1.13 -4.78
CA ALA A 236 -7.24 2.08 -4.90
C ALA A 236 -7.63 3.51 -4.50
N ASP A 237 -8.86 3.90 -4.81
CA ASP A 237 -9.39 5.24 -4.53
C ASP A 237 -10.03 5.36 -3.14
N GLU A 238 -10.15 4.25 -2.40
CA GLU A 238 -10.69 4.26 -1.05
C GLU A 238 -9.75 5.02 -0.09
N PRO A 239 -10.32 5.75 0.90
CA PRO A 239 -9.54 6.56 1.82
C PRO A 239 -8.74 5.69 2.79
N LEU A 240 -7.54 6.14 3.16
CA LEU A 240 -6.83 5.59 4.31
C LEU A 240 -7.48 6.15 5.58
N SER A 241 -8.15 5.28 6.33
CA SER A 241 -8.94 5.62 7.51
C SER A 241 -8.06 5.84 8.75
N PRO A 242 -8.39 6.80 9.64
CA PRO A 242 -7.74 6.95 10.93
C PRO A 242 -8.18 5.92 11.99
N CYS A 243 -9.07 4.99 11.63
CA CYS A 243 -9.45 3.86 12.48
C CYS A 243 -8.22 3.01 12.87
N CYS A 244 -8.21 2.25 13.95
CA CYS A 244 -9.15 2.19 15.07
C CYS A 244 -8.29 2.27 16.32
N LYS A 245 -8.47 3.30 17.14
CA LYS A 245 -7.70 3.43 18.38
C LYS A 245 -8.47 2.75 19.52
N PRO A 246 -7.81 1.91 20.34
CA PRO A 246 -8.43 1.42 21.57
C PRO A 246 -8.78 2.55 22.54
#